data_AF-A0A6G4ZTW9-F1
#
_entry.id   AF-A0A6G4ZTW9-F1
#
_cell.length_a   1.000
_cell.length_b   1.000
_cell.length_c   1.000
_cell.angle_alpha   90.00
_cell.angle_beta   90.00
_cell.angle_gamma   90.00
#
_symmetry.space_group_name_H-M   'P 1'
#
loop_
_entity.id
_entity.type
_entity.pdbx_description
1 polymer ?
#
loop_
_entity_poly.entity_id
_entity_poly.type
_entity_poly.pdbx_seq_one_letter_code
_entity_poly.pdbx_strand_id
1 'polypeptide(L)'
;MHKLIFLLLFLPLLAFAKEKPIIILDPGHGGKDQGARLRVIEEKKLTLRTAYLTKKHLEELGYRVILTRARDIFLPLGTRVSLANRRPSSLFVSIHYNSAASPVAKGIEVYYYAKG
;
A
#
# COMPACT_ATOMS: atom_id res chain seq x y z
N MET A 1 -28.37 45.55 26.57
CA MET A 1 -27.14 45.91 25.81
C MET A 1 -26.05 44.86 26.10
N HIS A 2 -26.18 43.59 25.70
CA HIS A 2 -25.97 43.03 24.34
C HIS A 2 -24.53 43.14 23.80
N LYS A 3 -23.49 42.74 24.56
CA LYS A 3 -22.14 42.55 24.01
C LYS A 3 -21.34 41.40 24.65
N LEU A 4 -21.99 40.31 25.07
CA LEU A 4 -21.27 39.17 25.67
C LEU A 4 -21.74 37.78 25.18
N ILE A 5 -22.22 37.69 23.94
CA ILE A 5 -22.59 36.41 23.29
C ILE A 5 -22.14 36.45 21.82
N PHE A 6 -20.85 36.68 21.57
CA PHE A 6 -20.30 36.62 20.19
C PHE A 6 -18.96 35.89 20.07
N LEU A 7 -18.47 35.26 21.15
CA LEU A 7 -17.17 34.57 21.16
C LEU A 7 -17.27 33.03 21.28
N LEU A 8 -18.47 32.46 21.16
CA LEU A 8 -18.67 30.99 21.19
C LEU A 8 -19.18 30.41 19.86
N LEU A 9 -19.37 31.22 18.83
CA LEU A 9 -19.81 30.77 17.49
C LEU A 9 -18.66 30.53 16.50
N PHE A 10 -17.42 30.64 16.97
CA PHE A 10 -16.21 30.30 16.22
C PHE A 10 -15.41 29.20 16.94
N LEU A 11 -16.08 28.20 17.54
CA LEU A 11 -15.48 26.88 17.46
C LEU A 11 -15.50 26.60 15.95
N PRO A 12 -14.34 26.59 15.26
CA PRO A 12 -14.42 26.24 13.87
C PRO A 12 -15.04 24.86 13.86
N LEU A 13 -15.96 24.71 12.93
CA LEU A 13 -16.32 23.47 12.29
C LEU A 13 -15.02 22.85 11.72
N LEU A 14 -14.04 22.55 12.57
CA LEU A 14 -13.06 21.51 12.37
C LEU A 14 -13.89 20.25 12.48
N ALA A 15 -14.70 20.01 11.45
CA ALA A 15 -14.97 18.66 11.03
C ALA A 15 -13.60 17.98 11.11
N PHE A 16 -13.44 17.05 12.05
CA PHE A 16 -12.27 16.20 12.12
C PHE A 16 -12.27 15.43 10.80
N ALA A 17 -11.67 16.02 9.77
CA ALA A 17 -11.46 15.35 8.50
C ALA A 17 -10.55 14.19 8.86
N LYS A 18 -11.14 12.98 8.87
CA LYS A 18 -10.42 11.76 9.21
C LYS A 18 -9.16 11.73 8.34
N GLU A 19 -8.00 11.76 8.98
CA GLU A 19 -6.73 11.76 8.25
C GLU A 19 -6.72 10.59 7.27
N LYS A 20 -6.30 10.85 6.03
CA LYS A 20 -6.18 9.80 5.02
C LYS A 20 -5.24 8.71 5.56
N PRO A 21 -5.58 7.42 5.37
CA PRO A 21 -4.71 6.35 5.82
C PRO A 21 -3.36 6.42 5.10
N ILE A 22 -2.31 5.96 5.78
CA ILE A 22 -1.01 5.72 5.13
C ILE A 22 -1.15 4.47 4.27
N ILE A 23 -0.86 4.56 2.98
CA ILE A 23 -0.87 3.38 2.11
C ILE A 23 0.54 2.77 2.10
N ILE A 24 0.64 1.51 2.50
CA ILE A 24 1.86 0.73 2.43
C ILE A 24 1.73 -0.21 1.24
N LEU A 25 2.56 0.00 0.23
CA LEU A 25 2.67 -0.91 -0.92
C LEU A 25 3.83 -1.88 -0.68
N ASP A 26 3.52 -3.17 -0.73
CA ASP A 26 4.50 -4.25 -0.63
C ASP A 26 4.73 -4.88 -2.00
N PRO A 27 5.74 -4.44 -2.76
CA PRO A 27 6.14 -5.18 -3.95
C PRO A 27 6.74 -6.53 -3.53
N GLY A 28 6.03 -7.61 -3.85
CA GLY A 28 6.41 -8.99 -3.53
C GLY A 28 7.82 -9.34 -3.98
N HIS A 29 8.42 -10.35 -3.33
CA HIS A 29 9.74 -10.89 -3.64
C HIS A 29 10.89 -9.86 -3.49
N GLY A 30 12.02 -10.08 -4.18
CA GLY A 30 13.16 -9.17 -4.25
C GLY A 30 14.50 -9.84 -3.91
N GLY A 31 15.59 -9.30 -4.46
CA GLY A 31 16.94 -9.80 -4.29
C GLY A 31 17.06 -11.24 -4.77
N LYS A 32 17.41 -12.15 -3.85
CA LYS A 32 17.54 -13.59 -4.08
C LYS A 32 16.22 -14.30 -4.38
N ASP A 33 15.09 -13.71 -4.01
CA ASP A 33 13.77 -14.23 -4.31
C ASP A 33 13.27 -13.58 -5.60
N GLN A 34 13.20 -14.35 -6.68
CA GLN A 34 12.78 -13.88 -8.00
C GLN A 34 11.26 -13.82 -8.16
N GLY A 35 10.52 -14.55 -7.32
CA GLY A 35 9.12 -14.88 -7.56
C GLY A 35 8.91 -15.73 -8.80
N ALA A 36 7.69 -15.69 -9.36
CA ALA A 36 7.39 -16.32 -10.63
C ALA A 36 8.29 -15.80 -11.75
N ARG A 37 8.67 -16.70 -12.66
CA ARG A 37 9.59 -16.38 -13.76
C ARG A 37 9.13 -17.01 -15.06
N LEU A 38 9.12 -16.19 -16.11
CA LEU A 38 8.94 -16.64 -17.49
C LEU A 38 10.09 -16.06 -18.34
N ARG A 39 11.00 -16.93 -18.78
CA ARG A 39 12.21 -16.56 -19.53
C ARG A 39 13.08 -15.56 -18.74
N VAL A 40 13.11 -14.30 -19.19
CA VAL A 40 13.89 -13.20 -18.59
C VAL A 40 13.03 -12.27 -17.71
N ILE A 41 11.72 -12.50 -17.68
CA ILE A 41 10.78 -11.71 -16.88
C ILE A 41 10.69 -12.34 -15.50
N GLU A 42 11.02 -11.54 -14.48
CA GLU A 42 10.97 -11.93 -13.07
C GLU A 42 9.88 -11.12 -12.38
N GLU A 43 9.02 -11.79 -11.62
CA GLU A 43 7.92 -11.17 -10.88
C GLU A 43 8.43 -10.02 -9.99
N LYS A 44 9.56 -10.19 -9.30
CA LYS A 44 10.15 -9.14 -8.44
C LYS A 44 10.37 -7.79 -9.13
N LYS A 45 10.63 -7.79 -10.45
CA LYS A 45 10.82 -6.58 -11.26
C LYS A 45 9.48 -5.95 -11.61
N LEU A 46 8.51 -6.77 -11.98
CA LEU A 46 7.15 -6.33 -12.28
C LEU A 46 6.48 -5.73 -11.05
N THR A 47 6.53 -6.43 -9.90
CA THR A 47 5.93 -5.95 -8.65
C THR A 47 6.53 -4.61 -8.22
N LEU A 48 7.86 -4.46 -8.31
CA LEU A 48 8.54 -3.19 -7.99
C LEU A 48 8.11 -2.07 -8.93
N ARG A 49 8.04 -2.34 -10.24
CA ARG A 49 7.64 -1.33 -11.23
C ARG A 49 6.19 -0.90 -11.01
N THR A 50 5.28 -1.84 -10.80
CA THR A 50 3.87 -1.57 -10.52
C THR A 50 3.72 -0.76 -9.23
N ALA A 51 4.43 -1.12 -8.16
CA ALA A 51 4.40 -0.37 -6.90
C ALA A 51 4.85 1.09 -7.07
N TYR A 52 5.86 1.37 -7.90
CA TYR A 52 6.29 2.75 -8.19
C TYR A 52 5.23 3.56 -8.94
N LEU A 53 4.59 2.96 -9.95
CA LEU A 53 3.52 3.62 -10.70
C LEU A 53 2.31 3.90 -9.81
N THR A 54 1.90 2.91 -9.02
CA THR A 54 0.82 3.04 -8.03
C THR A 54 1.15 4.10 -6.98
N LYS A 55 2.37 4.10 -6.45
CA LYS A 55 2.84 5.12 -5.50
C LYS A 55 2.70 6.52 -6.07
N LYS A 56 3.24 6.76 -7.27
CA LYS A 56 3.17 8.06 -7.94
C LYS A 56 1.71 8.53 -8.05
N HIS A 57 0.82 7.67 -8.56
CA HIS A 57 -0.58 8.02 -8.75
C HIS A 57 -1.31 8.32 -7.42
N LEU A 58 -1.06 7.52 -6.38
CA LEU A 58 -1.67 7.73 -5.06
C LEU A 58 -1.14 9.01 -4.38
N GLU A 59 0.14 9.35 -4.58
CA GLU A 59 0.72 10.60 -4.08
C GLU A 59 0.12 11.82 -4.78
N GLU A 60 -0.16 11.74 -6.09
CA GLU A 60 -0.90 12.77 -6.84
C GLU A 60 -2.31 12.99 -6.30
N LEU A 61 -2.94 11.94 -5.76
CA LEU A 61 -4.24 12.01 -5.06
C LEU A 61 -4.12 12.47 -3.59
N GLY A 62 -2.92 12.84 -3.14
CA GLY A 62 -2.65 13.37 -1.80
C GLY A 62 -2.62 12.31 -0.69
N TYR A 63 -2.33 11.05 -1.02
CA TYR A 63 -2.04 10.03 0.00
C TYR A 63 -0.56 10.01 0.36
N ARG A 64 -0.26 9.69 1.63
CA ARG A 64 1.08 9.32 2.04
C ARG A 64 1.32 7.85 1.71
N VAL A 65 2.32 7.57 0.88
CA VAL A 65 2.60 6.20 0.39
C VAL A 65 4.00 5.74 0.78
N ILE A 66 4.12 4.54 1.35
CA ILE A 66 5.38 3.93 1.76
C ILE A 66 5.56 2.61 1.00
N LEU A 67 6.74 2.37 0.45
CA LEU A 67 7.10 1.06 -0.11
C LEU A 67 7.79 0.21 0.96
N THR A 68 7.50 -1.10 1.05
CA THR A 68 8.29 -2.00 1.91
C THR A 68 9.73 -2.11 1.40
N ARG A 69 9.93 -2.15 0.07
CA ARG A 69 11.23 -2.01 -0.61
C ARG A 69 11.15 -1.04 -1.79
N ALA A 70 12.20 -0.23 -1.95
CA ALA A 70 12.39 0.72 -3.04
C ALA A 70 13.57 0.35 -3.96
N ARG A 71 14.02 -0.91 -3.90
CA ARG A 71 15.10 -1.45 -4.74
C ARG A 71 14.98 -2.97 -4.80
N ASP A 72 15.81 -3.60 -5.63
CA ASP A 72 15.86 -5.06 -5.75
C ASP A 72 16.61 -5.68 -4.56
N ILE A 73 15.92 -5.79 -3.42
CA ILE A 73 16.43 -6.41 -2.20
C ILE A 73 15.43 -7.41 -1.65
N PHE A 74 15.94 -8.46 -1.03
CA PHE A 74 15.11 -9.42 -0.31
C PHE A 74 14.69 -8.84 1.05
N LEU A 75 13.39 -8.92 1.36
CA LEU A 75 12.85 -8.62 2.68
C LEU A 75 12.06 -9.82 3.22
N PRO A 76 12.37 -10.30 4.45
CA PRO A 76 11.57 -11.32 5.11
C PRO A 76 10.11 -10.88 5.30
N LEU A 77 9.17 -11.82 5.25
CA LEU A 77 7.73 -11.54 5.37
C LEU A 77 7.38 -10.79 6.68
N GLY A 78 7.97 -11.22 7.81
CA GLY A 78 7.76 -10.55 9.09
C GLY A 78 8.20 -9.08 9.08
N THR A 79 9.29 -8.76 8.39
CA THR A 79 9.76 -7.37 8.24
C THR A 79 8.74 -6.52 7.49
N ARG A 80 8.13 -7.05 6.42
CA ARG A 80 7.10 -6.37 5.62
C ARG A 80 5.88 -6.02 6.47
N VAL A 81 5.33 -7.01 7.18
CA VAL A 81 4.14 -6.82 8.02
C VAL A 81 4.43 -5.91 9.22
N SER A 82 5.63 -6.00 9.80
CA SER A 82 6.02 -5.14 10.93
C SER A 82 5.96 -3.65 10.61
N LEU A 83 6.11 -3.28 9.32
CA LEU A 83 6.01 -1.89 8.87
C LEU A 83 4.59 -1.34 9.04
N ALA A 84 3.58 -2.17 8.74
CA ALA A 84 2.16 -1.86 8.91
C ALA A 84 1.78 -1.86 10.39
N ASN A 85 2.20 -2.87 11.15
CA ASN A 85 1.87 -2.97 12.58
C ASN A 85 2.39 -1.78 13.40
N ARG A 86 3.52 -1.18 13.01
CA ARG A 86 4.07 0.03 13.66
C ARG A 86 3.37 1.34 13.26
N ARG A 87 2.42 1.30 12.32
CA ARG A 87 1.71 2.47 11.78
C ARG A 87 0.21 2.28 11.95
N PRO A 88 -0.37 2.69 13.10
CA PRO A 88 -1.82 2.70 13.27
C PRO A 88 -2.44 3.54 12.14
N SER A 89 -3.60 3.12 11.63
CA SER A 89 -4.28 3.74 10.48
C SER A 89 -3.54 3.60 9.13
N SER A 90 -2.89 2.47 8.88
CA SER A 90 -2.33 2.12 7.58
C SER A 90 -3.17 1.09 6.81
N LEU A 91 -3.19 1.21 5.48
CA LEU A 91 -3.69 0.19 4.56
C LEU A 91 -2.48 -0.51 3.94
N PHE A 92 -2.39 -1.83 4.10
CA PHE A 92 -1.32 -2.64 3.50
C PHE A 92 -1.81 -3.34 2.24
N VAL A 93 -1.12 -3.11 1.12
CA VAL A 93 -1.44 -3.71 -0.19
C VAL A 93 -0.19 -4.42 -0.70
N SER A 94 -0.26 -5.75 -0.77
CA SER A 94 0.80 -6.53 -1.42
C SER A 94 0.49 -6.70 -2.90
N ILE A 95 1.54 -6.56 -3.73
CA ILE A 95 1.45 -6.63 -5.20
C ILE A 95 2.26 -7.84 -5.67
N HIS A 96 1.59 -8.75 -6.35
CA HIS A 96 2.12 -10.00 -6.89
C HIS A 96 1.62 -10.26 -8.31
N TYR A 97 2.31 -11.13 -9.03
CA TYR A 97 1.89 -11.65 -10.33
C TYR A 97 1.84 -13.17 -10.25
N ASN A 98 0.63 -13.72 -10.22
CA ASN A 98 0.41 -15.16 -10.12
C ASN A 98 1.02 -15.93 -11.30
N SER A 99 1.25 -17.22 -11.06
CA SER A 99 1.69 -18.18 -12.06
C SER A 99 0.95 -19.48 -11.87
N ALA A 100 0.59 -20.13 -12.97
CA ALA A 100 -0.08 -21.42 -12.99
C ALA A 100 0.48 -22.29 -14.12
N ALA A 101 0.44 -23.61 -13.94
CA ALA A 101 0.85 -24.55 -14.98
C ALA A 101 -0.10 -24.54 -16.19
N SER A 102 -1.38 -24.24 -15.94
CA SER A 102 -2.40 -24.17 -16.98
C SER A 102 -2.30 -22.87 -17.78
N PRO A 103 -2.09 -22.91 -19.11
CA PRO A 103 -1.93 -21.70 -19.93
C PRO A 103 -3.24 -20.91 -20.10
N VAL A 104 -4.39 -21.49 -19.72
CA VAL A 104 -5.68 -20.79 -19.77
C VAL A 104 -5.96 -19.98 -18.50
N ALA A 105 -5.19 -20.18 -17.42
CA ALA A 105 -5.32 -19.42 -16.20
C ALA A 105 -4.83 -17.98 -16.42
N LYS A 106 -5.76 -17.01 -16.39
CA LYS A 106 -5.49 -15.60 -16.60
C LYS A 106 -6.55 -14.77 -15.87
N GLY A 107 -6.18 -13.59 -15.37
CA GLY A 107 -7.10 -12.69 -14.70
C GLY A 107 -6.45 -11.92 -13.56
N ILE A 108 -7.29 -11.25 -12.78
CA ILE A 108 -6.92 -10.50 -11.58
C ILE A 108 -7.58 -11.21 -10.39
N GLU A 109 -6.81 -11.43 -9.34
CA GLU A 109 -7.28 -11.97 -8.07
C GLU A 109 -6.91 -11.00 -6.95
N VAL A 110 -7.81 -10.83 -5.99
CA VAL A 110 -7.58 -10.02 -4.79
C VAL A 110 -7.84 -10.88 -3.57
N TYR A 111 -6.80 -11.07 -2.78
CA TYR A 111 -6.89 -11.78 -1.51
C TYR A 111 -7.00 -10.76 -0.38
N TYR A 112 -7.91 -11.03 0.55
CA TYR A 112 -8.01 -10.31 1.82
C TYR A 112 -8.13 -11.32 2.95
N TYR A 113 -7.62 -10.96 4.12
CA TYR A 113 -7.83 -11.78 5.31
C TYR A 113 -9.22 -11.50 5.85
N ALA A 114 -10.12 -12.48 5.76
CA ALA A 114 -11.37 -12.50 6.51
C ALA A 114 -11.09 -13.11 7.88
N LYS A 115 -11.39 -12.36 8.95
CA LYS A 115 -11.40 -12.93 10.29
C LYS A 115 -12.59 -13.89 10.36
N GLY A 116 -12.32 -15.17 10.64
CA GLY A 116 -13.35 -16.15 10.98
C GLY A 116 -13.98 -15.84 12.33
#